data_AF-A0A9Q0JP04-F1
#
_entry.id   AF-A0A9Q0JP04-F1
#
_cell.length_a   1.000
_cell.length_b   1.000
_cell.length_c   1.000
_cell.angle_alpha   90.00
_cell.angle_beta   90.00
_cell.angle_gamma   90.00
#
_symmetry.space_group_name_H-M   'P 1'
#
loop_
_entity.id
_entity.type
_entity.pdbx_description
1 polymer ?
#
loop_
_entity_poly.entity_id
_entity_poly.type
_entity_poly.pdbx_seq_one_letter_code
_entity_poly.pdbx_strand_id
1 'polypeptide(L)'
;MENKKVNQERICREAVKNHHHHDPEEEEKVEQFFALIRSFHEARKRRKTELEERQKKKKKINSNLMNDQVQSSSSSSWVPSFQWEDFTQEIEYGKPTFIFPPPGSRSKKEEEQKKQGDEDGLDLKLAL
;
A
#
# COMPACT_ATOMS: atom_id res chain seq x y z
N MET A 1 15.70 -21.59 -55.44
CA MET A 1 15.80 -21.24 -54.00
C MET A 1 14.63 -21.82 -53.17
N GLU A 2 13.94 -22.87 -53.62
CA GLU A 2 12.75 -23.42 -52.94
C GLU A 2 13.03 -24.56 -51.94
N ASN A 3 14.22 -25.18 -51.99
CA ASN A 3 14.53 -26.36 -51.19
C ASN A 3 14.79 -26.08 -49.69
N LYS A 4 14.85 -24.79 -49.28
CA LYS A 4 15.01 -24.40 -47.88
C LYS A 4 13.67 -24.33 -47.13
N LYS A 5 12.57 -24.06 -47.84
CA LYS A 5 11.23 -23.87 -47.25
C LYS A 5 10.57 -25.20 -46.88
N VAL A 6 10.70 -26.20 -47.75
CA VAL A 6 10.18 -27.57 -47.53
C VAL A 6 10.88 -28.25 -46.34
N ASN A 7 12.16 -27.92 -46.10
CA ASN A 7 12.91 -28.50 -44.99
C ASN A 7 12.50 -27.89 -43.64
N GLN A 8 12.13 -26.62 -43.60
CA GLN A 8 11.66 -25.96 -42.38
C GLN A 8 10.27 -26.44 -41.95
N GLU A 9 9.36 -26.73 -42.89
CA GLU A 9 8.06 -27.33 -42.57
C GLU A 9 8.17 -28.79 -42.09
N ARG A 10 9.15 -29.56 -42.58
CA ARG A 10 9.43 -30.92 -42.09
C ARG A 10 9.98 -30.92 -40.67
N ILE A 11 10.89 -30.00 -40.35
CA ILE A 11 11.47 -29.85 -39.00
C ILE A 11 10.39 -29.53 -37.96
N CYS A 12 9.36 -28.76 -38.31
CA CYS A 12 8.23 -28.47 -37.40
C CYS A 12 7.26 -29.65 -37.21
N ARG A 13 7.17 -30.60 -38.15
CA ARG A 13 6.27 -31.76 -38.05
C ARG A 13 6.88 -32.97 -37.33
N GLU A 14 8.19 -33.11 -37.35
CA GLU A 14 8.88 -34.29 -36.77
C GLU A 14 9.07 -34.20 -35.25
N ALA A 15 8.79 -33.05 -34.62
CA ALA A 15 9.01 -32.82 -33.18
C ALA A 15 7.86 -33.30 -32.26
N VAL A 16 6.84 -33.97 -32.79
CA VAL A 16 5.66 -34.42 -32.00
C VAL A 16 5.55 -35.94 -31.98
N LYS A 17 6.61 -36.60 -31.51
CA LYS A 17 6.52 -37.96 -30.96
C LYS A 17 7.21 -38.00 -29.61
N ASN A 18 6.85 -37.07 -28.72
CA ASN A 18 7.11 -37.25 -27.30
C ASN A 18 6.08 -38.24 -26.78
N HIS A 19 6.56 -39.42 -26.43
CA HIS A 19 5.82 -40.41 -25.66
C HIS A 19 5.41 -39.75 -24.34
N HIS A 20 4.18 -39.25 -24.28
CA HIS A 20 3.62 -38.60 -23.09
C HIS A 20 3.39 -39.69 -22.04
N HIS A 21 4.38 -39.88 -21.18
CA HIS A 21 4.09 -40.44 -19.87
C HIS A 21 3.19 -39.41 -19.19
N HIS A 22 1.89 -39.71 -19.15
CA HIS A 22 0.89 -38.88 -18.52
C HIS A 22 1.08 -39.07 -17.01
N ASP A 23 2.08 -38.39 -16.46
CA ASP A 23 2.27 -38.33 -15.01
C ASP A 23 1.19 -37.39 -14.45
N PRO A 24 0.20 -37.91 -13.71
CA PRO A 24 -0.87 -37.07 -13.16
C PRO A 24 -0.33 -35.98 -12.23
N GLU A 25 0.85 -36.18 -11.61
CA GLU A 25 1.48 -35.18 -10.75
C GLU A 25 2.03 -33.99 -11.57
N GLU A 26 2.56 -34.25 -12.76
CA GLU A 26 3.01 -33.19 -13.66
C GLU A 26 1.83 -32.38 -14.20
N GLU A 27 0.72 -33.04 -14.55
CA GLU A 27 -0.50 -32.37 -14.99
C GLU A 27 -1.08 -31.46 -13.90
N GLU A 28 -1.09 -31.92 -12.64
CA GLU A 28 -1.52 -31.10 -11.51
C GLU A 28 -0.63 -29.87 -11.33
N LYS A 29 0.70 -30.03 -11.40
CA LYS A 29 1.67 -28.91 -11.32
C LYS A 29 1.46 -27.90 -12.44
N VAL A 30 1.16 -28.35 -13.65
CA VAL A 30 0.86 -27.48 -14.79
C VAL A 30 -0.43 -26.70 -14.54
N GLU A 31 -1.50 -27.34 -14.06
CA GLU A 31 -2.74 -26.64 -13.74
C GLU A 31 -2.56 -25.63 -12.60
N GLN A 32 -1.80 -25.97 -11.56
CA GLN A 32 -1.44 -25.05 -10.48
C GLN A 32 -0.67 -23.82 -11.01
N PHE A 33 0.26 -24.03 -11.93
CA PHE A 33 1.01 -22.94 -12.56
C PHE A 33 0.08 -22.01 -13.36
N PHE A 34 -0.85 -22.55 -14.14
CA PHE A 34 -1.83 -21.74 -14.86
C PHE A 34 -2.82 -21.04 -13.92
N ALA A 35 -3.23 -21.67 -12.82
CA ALA A 35 -4.04 -21.04 -11.79
C ALA A 35 -3.33 -19.81 -11.18
N LEU A 36 -2.03 -19.91 -10.95
CA LEU A 36 -1.21 -18.78 -10.49
C LEU A 36 -1.19 -17.63 -11.51
N ILE A 37 -0.98 -17.91 -12.80
CA ILE A 37 -1.02 -16.88 -13.85
C ILE A 37 -2.40 -16.21 -13.93
N ARG A 38 -3.48 -17.00 -13.87
CA ARG A 38 -4.86 -16.49 -13.89
C ARG A 38 -5.11 -15.55 -12.71
N SER A 39 -4.75 -15.96 -11.49
CA SER A 39 -4.94 -15.15 -10.28
C SER A 39 -4.16 -13.84 -10.31
N PHE A 40 -2.92 -13.84 -10.82
CA PHE A 40 -2.13 -12.62 -10.95
C PHE A 40 -2.76 -11.62 -11.93
N HIS A 41 -3.22 -12.10 -13.08
CA HIS A 41 -3.93 -11.26 -14.05
C HIS A 41 -5.22 -10.68 -13.47
N GLU A 42 -5.99 -11.48 -12.73
CA GLU A 42 -7.21 -11.04 -12.08
C GLU A 42 -6.92 -9.99 -11.01
N ALA A 43 -5.93 -10.22 -10.14
CA ALA A 43 -5.52 -9.27 -9.10
C ALA A 43 -5.06 -7.93 -9.71
N ARG A 44 -4.31 -7.98 -10.81
CA ARG A 44 -3.90 -6.78 -11.56
C ARG A 44 -5.10 -6.06 -12.16
N LYS A 45 -6.03 -6.79 -12.78
CA LYS A 45 -7.26 -6.23 -13.39
C LYS A 45 -8.11 -5.53 -12.32
N ARG A 46 -8.34 -6.18 -11.18
CA ARG A 46 -9.08 -5.63 -10.05
C ARG A 46 -8.47 -4.34 -9.52
N ARG A 47 -7.14 -4.30 -9.33
CA ARG A 47 -6.46 -3.07 -8.89
C ARG A 47 -6.66 -1.92 -9.89
N LYS A 48 -6.57 -2.23 -11.19
CA LYS A 48 -6.76 -1.22 -12.25
C LYS A 48 -8.18 -0.66 -12.22
N THR A 49 -9.21 -1.52 -12.11
CA THR A 49 -10.61 -1.09 -12.08
C THR A 49 -10.91 -0.25 -10.82
N GLU A 50 -10.42 -0.66 -9.64
CA GLU A 50 -10.57 0.11 -8.41
C GLU A 50 -9.95 1.51 -8.51
N LEU A 51 -8.79 1.63 -9.15
CA LEU A 51 -8.09 2.90 -9.34
C LEU A 51 -8.86 3.82 -10.29
N GLU A 52 -9.35 3.29 -11.42
CA GLU A 52 -10.18 4.02 -12.37
C GLU A 52 -11.48 4.53 -11.72
N GLU A 53 -12.14 3.71 -10.90
CA GLU A 53 -13.33 4.12 -10.15
C GLU A 53 -13.02 5.23 -9.13
N ARG A 54 -11.93 5.09 -8.37
CA ARG A 54 -11.47 6.14 -7.45
C ARG A 54 -11.17 7.44 -8.17
N GLN A 55 -10.54 7.39 -9.34
CA GLN A 55 -10.28 8.58 -10.16
C GLN A 55 -11.57 9.23 -10.69
N LYS A 56 -12.54 8.43 -11.15
CA LYS A 56 -13.85 8.94 -11.58
C LYS A 56 -14.58 9.64 -10.43
N LYS A 57 -14.57 9.05 -9.23
CA LYS A 57 -15.15 9.66 -8.01
C LYS A 57 -14.45 10.96 -7.65
N LYS A 58 -13.11 11.01 -7.67
CA LYS A 58 -12.33 12.24 -7.40
C LYS A 58 -12.63 13.35 -8.41
N LYS A 59 -12.72 13.03 -9.71
CA LYS A 59 -13.07 14.02 -10.74
C LYS A 59 -14.47 14.61 -10.53
N LYS A 60 -15.46 13.79 -10.16
CA LYS A 60 -16.82 14.24 -9.87
C LYS A 60 -16.91 15.12 -8.61
N ILE A 61 -16.10 14.82 -7.59
CA ILE A 61 -16.03 15.66 -6.38
C ILE A 61 -15.34 16.99 -6.69
N ASN A 62 -14.22 16.97 -7.43
CA ASN A 62 -13.48 18.20 -7.75
C ASN A 62 -14.28 19.16 -8.67
N SER A 63 -15.09 18.63 -9.61
CA SER A 63 -15.98 19.47 -10.42
C SER A 63 -17.07 20.15 -9.59
N ASN A 64 -17.53 19.51 -8.50
CA ASN A 64 -18.52 20.10 -7.60
C ASN A 64 -17.86 21.09 -6.62
N LEU A 65 -16.60 20.85 -6.21
CA LEU A 65 -15.88 21.70 -5.27
C LEU A 65 -15.40 23.02 -5.90
N MET A 66 -15.07 23.04 -7.19
CA MET A 66 -14.74 24.31 -7.89
C MET A 66 -15.93 25.26 -8.03
N ASN A 67 -17.17 24.76 -7.95
CA ASN A 67 -18.36 25.63 -7.88
C ASN A 67 -18.60 26.19 -6.47
N ASP A 68 -18.08 25.54 -5.43
CA ASP A 68 -18.24 25.95 -4.01
C ASP A 68 -17.06 26.78 -3.48
N GLN A 69 -15.93 26.84 -4.21
CA GLN A 69 -14.72 27.60 -3.82
C GLN A 69 -14.88 29.13 -3.91
N VAL A 70 -16.11 29.65 -4.03
CA VAL A 70 -16.41 31.06 -3.81
C VAL A 70 -16.89 31.32 -2.37
N GLN A 71 -17.16 30.28 -1.55
CA GLN A 71 -17.92 30.44 -0.29
C GLN A 71 -17.31 29.84 1.00
N SER A 72 -16.12 29.21 1.00
CA SER A 72 -15.58 28.61 2.24
C SER A 72 -14.14 29.03 2.57
N SER A 73 -13.96 30.30 2.94
CA SER A 73 -12.72 30.87 3.47
C SER A 73 -12.58 30.68 5.00
N SER A 74 -12.91 29.50 5.55
CA SER A 74 -13.13 29.38 7.01
C SER A 74 -12.50 28.19 7.73
N SER A 75 -11.86 27.23 7.06
CA SER A 75 -11.07 26.19 7.75
C SER A 75 -9.58 26.51 7.63
N SER A 76 -9.05 27.17 8.66
CA SER A 76 -7.61 27.39 8.84
C SER A 76 -6.92 26.03 8.93
N SER A 77 -6.49 25.53 7.77
CA SER A 77 -5.74 24.30 7.66
C SER A 77 -4.30 24.65 8.01
N TRP A 78 -3.84 24.24 9.19
CA TRP A 78 -2.43 24.36 9.56
C TRP A 78 -1.62 23.47 8.63
N VAL A 79 -1.11 24.06 7.55
CA VAL A 79 -0.23 23.42 6.59
C VAL A 79 1.11 24.12 6.69
N PRO A 80 2.11 23.52 7.37
CA PRO A 80 3.46 24.04 7.34
C PRO A 80 3.95 24.08 5.91
N SER A 81 4.41 25.24 5.48
CA SER A 81 5.12 25.40 4.21
C SER A 81 6.60 25.51 4.52
N PHE A 82 7.39 24.62 3.94
CA PHE A 82 8.83 24.66 4.10
C PHE A 82 9.46 25.53 3.00
N GLN A 83 10.51 26.25 3.36
CA GLN A 83 11.37 27.03 2.47
C GLN A 83 12.71 26.29 2.28
N TRP A 84 13.52 26.70 1.30
CA TRP A 84 14.83 26.07 1.07
C TRP A 84 15.77 26.28 2.27
N GLU A 85 15.61 27.42 2.93
CA GLU A 85 16.35 27.87 4.10
C GLU A 85 16.17 26.93 5.30
N ASP A 86 15.00 26.26 5.42
CA ASP A 86 14.72 25.30 6.50
C ASP A 86 15.67 24.08 6.48
N PHE A 87 16.33 23.83 5.35
CA PHE A 87 17.23 22.69 5.16
C PHE A 87 18.71 23.08 5.10
N THR A 88 19.01 24.35 4.85
CA THR A 88 20.39 24.84 4.70
C THR A 88 20.89 25.62 5.90
N GLN A 89 19.99 26.01 6.81
CA GLN A 89 20.38 26.65 8.05
C GLN A 89 20.95 25.60 9.01
N GLU A 90 22.23 25.71 9.36
CA GLU A 90 22.81 24.96 10.45
C GLU A 90 22.06 25.33 11.74
N ILE A 91 21.28 24.39 12.26
CA ILE A 91 20.49 24.62 13.48
C ILE A 91 21.48 24.64 14.64
N GLU A 92 21.69 25.82 15.23
CA GLU A 92 22.35 25.92 16.52
C GLU A 92 21.41 25.32 17.57
N TYR A 93 21.66 24.06 17.94
CA TYR A 93 20.99 23.43 19.07
C TYR A 93 21.42 24.16 20.35
N GLY A 94 20.70 25.22 20.70
CA GLY A 94 20.79 25.84 22.01
C GLY A 94 20.62 24.75 23.06
N LYS A 95 21.53 24.70 24.06
CA LYS A 95 21.43 23.74 25.17
C LYS A 95 19.99 23.80 25.72
N PRO A 96 19.22 22.71 25.63
CA PRO A 96 17.86 22.75 26.10
C PRO A 96 17.92 22.94 27.62
N THR A 97 17.44 24.08 28.08
CA THR A 97 17.23 24.30 29.51
C THR A 97 15.96 23.54 29.86
N PHE A 98 16.06 22.23 30.00
CA PHE A 98 14.99 21.39 30.48
C PHE A 98 14.77 21.70 31.97
N ILE A 99 13.96 22.71 32.26
CA ILE A 99 13.39 22.89 33.60
C ILE A 99 12.25 21.87 33.70
N PHE A 100 12.58 20.65 34.15
CA PHE A 100 11.55 19.69 34.53
C PHE A 100 10.84 20.20 35.78
N PRO A 101 9.50 20.28 35.81
CA PRO A 101 8.79 20.51 37.05
C PRO A 101 9.05 19.32 38.01
N PRO A 102 9.26 19.57 39.31
CA PRO A 102 9.52 18.50 40.26
C PRO A 102 8.34 17.52 40.31
N PRO A 103 8.58 16.20 40.30
CA PRO A 103 7.51 15.22 40.38
C PRO A 103 6.96 15.21 41.81
N GLY A 104 5.78 15.78 42.06
CA GLY A 104 5.22 15.67 43.42
C GLY A 104 3.93 16.38 43.81
N SER A 105 3.27 17.19 42.98
CA SER A 105 2.00 17.84 43.37
C SER A 105 0.78 17.20 42.70
N ARG A 106 0.49 15.95 43.05
CA ARG A 106 -0.87 15.40 42.89
C ARG A 106 -1.33 14.83 44.22
N SER A 107 -2.17 15.63 44.88
CA SER A 107 -3.03 15.22 45.99
C SER A 107 -3.79 13.96 45.59
N LYS A 108 -3.58 12.88 46.35
CA LYS A 108 -4.24 11.59 46.18
C LYS A 108 -5.73 11.74 46.53
N LYS A 109 -6.61 11.28 45.63
CA LYS A 109 -7.93 10.77 45.99
C LYS A 109 -8.11 9.40 45.35
N GLU A 110 -8.43 8.45 46.23
CA GLU A 110 -9.27 7.24 46.06
C GLU A 110 -8.74 6.16 45.07
N GLU A 111 -8.35 4.98 45.58
CA GLU A 111 -9.19 3.76 45.72
C GLU A 111 -9.65 3.23 44.34
N GLU A 112 -9.51 1.98 43.91
CA GLU A 112 -9.40 0.68 44.57
C GLU A 112 -9.04 -0.39 43.50
N GLN A 113 -8.41 -1.49 43.95
CA GLN A 113 -8.54 -2.89 43.49
C GLN A 113 -8.15 -3.36 42.06
N LYS A 114 -7.15 -4.26 42.08
CA LYS A 114 -7.02 -5.59 41.42
C LYS A 114 -7.30 -5.71 39.90
N LYS A 115 -6.28 -6.11 39.14
CA LYS A 115 -5.98 -7.52 38.77
C LYS A 115 -4.75 -7.60 37.88
N GLN A 116 -3.93 -8.60 38.19
CA GLN A 116 -2.81 -9.09 37.39
C GLN A 116 -3.38 -9.85 36.19
N GLY A 117 -2.90 -9.53 35.00
CA GLY A 117 -3.24 -10.19 33.74
C GLY A 117 -2.32 -9.65 32.67
N ASP A 118 -1.34 -10.46 32.29
CA ASP A 118 -0.42 -10.18 31.19
C ASP A 118 -1.24 -9.99 29.90
N GLU A 119 -1.28 -8.78 29.38
CA GLU A 119 -1.52 -8.54 27.96
C GLU A 119 -0.57 -7.41 27.52
N ASP A 120 0.47 -7.80 26.78
CA ASP A 120 1.34 -6.94 25.98
C ASP A 120 0.54 -6.31 24.82
N GLY A 121 -0.54 -5.60 25.14
CA GLY A 121 -1.35 -4.84 24.22
C GLY A 121 -0.96 -3.37 24.30
N LEU A 122 -0.27 -2.86 23.28
CA LEU A 122 -0.02 -1.43 23.13
C LEU A 122 -1.37 -0.70 23.00
N ASP A 123 -1.76 0.02 24.04
CA ASP A 123 -3.00 0.80 24.09
C ASP A 123 -2.86 2.10 23.27
N LEU A 124 -3.16 2.01 21.97
CA LEU A 124 -3.19 3.15 21.04
C LEU A 124 -4.49 3.95 21.19
N LYS A 125 -4.61 4.71 22.28
CA LYS A 125 -5.65 5.74 22.37
C LYS A 125 -5.23 6.98 21.61
N LEU A 126 -5.61 7.05 20.34
CA LEU A 126 -5.54 8.28 19.55
C LEU A 126 -6.73 9.16 19.95
N ALA A 127 -6.48 10.22 20.71
CA ALA A 127 -7.44 11.29 20.88
C ALA A 127 -7.47 12.12 19.57
N LEU A 128 -8.68 12.31 19.04
CA LEU A 128 -8.95 13.07 17.82
C LEU A 128 -8.83 14.58 18.06
#